data_AF-A0A7V0SSE2-F1
#
_entry.id   AF-A0A7V0SSE2-F1
#
_cell.length_a   1.000
_cell.length_b   1.000
_cell.length_c   1.000
_cell.angle_alpha   90.00
_cell.angle_beta   90.00
_cell.angle_gamma   90.00
#
_symmetry.space_group_name_H-M   'P 1'
#
loop_
_entity.id
_entity.type
_entity.pdbx_description
1 polymer ?
#
loop_
_entity_poly.entity_id
_entity_poly.type
_entity_poly.pdbx_seq_one_letter_code
_entity_poly.pdbx_strand_id
1 'polypeptide(L)'
;SIPIFNGYNTKRSINQAKIQIEQNKLQLQQSEQMLIKSIQQAFYDAKAAFKQYQAAKTNVEALELSFHYTQKRYDVGLINYVDYSDALNKLNKAKSDLLNAKYEYVFRIKILDFYQGKKIDL
;
A
#
# COMPACT_ATOMS: atom_id res chain seq x y z
N SER A 1 -52.16 22.35 -22.09
CA SER A 1 -52.44 22.05 -23.51
C SER A 1 -51.75 20.74 -23.87
N ILE A 2 -52.41 19.85 -24.64
CA ILE A 2 -51.80 18.61 -25.13
C ILE A 2 -51.32 18.89 -26.56
N PRO A 3 -50.00 18.94 -26.83
CA PRO A 3 -49.50 19.23 -28.16
C PRO A 3 -49.64 17.99 -29.05
N ILE A 4 -50.36 18.11 -30.17
CA ILE A 4 -50.61 17.01 -31.11
C ILE A 4 -49.39 16.79 -32.03
N PHE A 5 -48.61 17.83 -32.31
CA PHE A 5 -47.34 17.74 -33.05
C PHE A 5 -46.36 18.79 -32.52
N ASN A 6 -45.17 18.36 -32.11
CA ASN A 6 -44.15 19.24 -31.51
C ASN A 6 -42.79 19.20 -32.24
N GLY A 7 -42.80 18.91 -33.55
CA GLY A 7 -41.57 18.88 -34.35
C GLY A 7 -40.58 17.78 -33.93
N TYR A 8 -41.09 16.62 -33.50
CA TYR A 8 -40.32 15.47 -33.01
C TYR A 8 -39.52 15.69 -31.71
N ASN A 9 -39.74 16.80 -30.99
CA ASN A 9 -39.01 17.12 -29.77
C ASN A 9 -39.16 16.03 -28.68
N THR A 10 -40.38 15.54 -28.43
CA THR A 10 -40.59 14.47 -27.44
C THR A 10 -39.81 13.20 -27.80
N LYS A 11 -39.79 12.81 -29.08
CA LYS A 11 -39.06 11.62 -29.55
C LYS A 11 -37.55 11.79 -29.36
N ARG A 12 -37.00 12.99 -29.66
CA ARG A 12 -35.59 13.32 -29.41
C ARG A 12 -35.25 13.28 -27.91
N SER A 13 -36.07 13.90 -27.06
CA SER A 13 -35.87 13.87 -25.61
C SER A 13 -35.90 12.45 -25.04
N ILE A 14 -36.81 11.58 -25.50
CA ILE A 14 -36.85 10.17 -25.10
C ILE A 14 -35.59 9.44 -25.55
N ASN A 15 -35.15 9.63 -26.81
CA ASN A 15 -33.93 9.01 -27.31
C ASN A 15 -32.69 9.46 -26.53
N GLN A 16 -32.62 10.75 -26.18
CA GLN A 16 -31.52 11.27 -25.37
C GLN A 16 -31.54 10.74 -23.93
N ALA A 17 -32.72 10.62 -23.32
CA ALA A 17 -32.87 9.98 -22.01
C ALA A 17 -32.43 8.50 -22.05
N LYS A 18 -32.74 7.77 -23.12
CA LYS A 18 -32.24 6.39 -23.32
C LYS A 18 -30.72 6.34 -23.40
N ILE A 19 -30.09 7.24 -24.17
CA ILE A 19 -28.62 7.34 -24.26
C ILE A 19 -28.02 7.65 -22.88
N GLN A 20 -28.63 8.57 -22.13
CA GLN A 20 -28.16 8.93 -20.79
C GLN A 20 -28.22 7.74 -19.82
N ILE A 21 -29.27 6.91 -19.90
CA ILE A 21 -29.38 5.69 -19.10
C ILE A 21 -28.23 4.73 -19.43
N GLU A 22 -27.95 4.49 -20.72
CA GLU A 22 -26.85 3.62 -21.12
C GLU A 22 -25.48 4.17 -20.71
N GLN A 23 -25.27 5.49 -20.79
CA GLN A 23 -24.07 6.14 -20.27
C GLN A 23 -23.91 5.93 -18.76
N ASN A 24 -24.98 6.10 -17.99
CA ASN A 24 -24.94 5.90 -16.53
C ASN A 24 -24.66 4.44 -16.16
N LYS A 25 -25.18 3.47 -16.93
CA LYS A 25 -24.85 2.05 -16.74
C LYS A 25 -23.38 1.76 -17.00
N LEU A 26 -22.81 2.31 -18.08
CA LEU A 26 -21.39 2.18 -18.38
C LEU A 26 -20.52 2.84 -17.30
N GLN A 27 -20.92 4.01 -16.80
CA GLN A 27 -20.24 4.71 -15.71
C GLN A 27 -20.23 3.88 -14.42
N LEU A 28 -21.34 3.20 -14.12
CA LEU A 28 -21.45 2.29 -12.98
C LEU A 28 -20.48 1.11 -13.14
N GLN A 29 -20.49 0.44 -14.29
CA GLN A 29 -19.59 -0.67 -14.59
C GLN A 29 -18.11 -0.27 -14.51
N GLN A 30 -17.76 0.93 -15.01
CA GLN A 30 -16.41 1.47 -14.88
C GLN A 30 -16.03 1.70 -13.42
N SER A 31 -16.96 2.23 -12.61
CA SER A 31 -16.72 2.48 -11.19
C SER A 31 -16.53 1.18 -10.40
N GLU A 32 -17.31 0.15 -10.71
CA GLU A 32 -17.15 -1.20 -10.13
C GLU A 32 -15.78 -1.79 -10.49
N GLN A 33 -15.37 -1.71 -11.76
CA GLN A 33 -14.06 -2.21 -12.20
C GLN A 33 -12.91 -1.45 -11.55
N MET A 34 -13.02 -0.12 -11.43
CA MET A 34 -12.03 0.70 -10.72
C MET A 34 -11.91 0.29 -9.25
N LEU A 35 -13.04 0.06 -8.56
CA LEU A 35 -13.05 -0.40 -7.19
C LEU A 35 -12.36 -1.77 -7.05
N ILE A 36 -12.69 -2.75 -7.90
CA ILE A 36 -12.06 -4.07 -7.90
C ILE A 36 -10.54 -3.94 -8.08
N LYS A 37 -10.11 -3.11 -9.04
CA LYS A 37 -8.69 -2.86 -9.31
C LYS A 37 -8.00 -2.23 -8.09
N SER A 38 -8.61 -1.24 -7.44
CA SER A 38 -8.07 -0.62 -6.23
C SER A 38 -7.90 -1.61 -5.09
N ILE A 39 -8.88 -2.51 -4.89
CA ILE A 39 -8.81 -3.57 -3.86
C ILE A 39 -7.68 -4.55 -4.16
N GLN A 40 -7.56 -4.99 -5.42
CA GLN A 40 -6.49 -5.89 -5.84
C GLN A 40 -5.11 -5.24 -5.63
N GLN A 41 -4.96 -3.96 -6.00
CA GLN A 41 -3.73 -3.22 -5.77
C GLN A 41 -3.40 -3.14 -4.28
N ALA A 42 -4.36 -2.76 -3.44
CA ALA A 42 -4.17 -2.68 -1.99
C ALA A 42 -3.73 -4.04 -1.38
N PHE A 43 -4.30 -5.15 -1.86
CA PHE A 43 -3.90 -6.50 -1.44
C PHE A 43 -2.44 -6.80 -1.81
N TYR A 44 -2.04 -6.51 -3.06
CA TYR A 44 -0.66 -6.74 -3.49
C TYR A 44 0.33 -5.82 -2.78
N ASP A 45 -0.03 -4.58 -2.51
CA ASP A 45 0.78 -3.63 -1.74
C ASP A 45 0.99 -4.14 -0.30
N ALA A 46 -0.06 -4.60 0.38
CA ALA A 46 0.04 -5.17 1.73
C ALA A 46 0.90 -6.43 1.76
N LYS A 47 0.77 -7.30 0.73
CA LYS A 47 1.61 -8.49 0.58
C LYS A 47 3.08 -8.15 0.34
N ALA A 48 3.35 -7.11 -0.45
CA ALA A 48 4.70 -6.62 -0.69
C ALA A 48 5.31 -6.04 0.59
N ALA A 49 4.57 -5.19 1.30
CA ALA A 49 4.98 -4.60 2.57
C ALA A 49 5.28 -5.67 3.63
N PHE A 50 4.48 -6.74 3.70
CA PHE A 50 4.76 -7.88 4.58
C PHE A 50 6.11 -8.54 4.26
N LYS A 51 6.39 -8.81 2.98
CA LYS A 51 7.66 -9.39 2.56
C LYS A 51 8.84 -8.46 2.88
N GLN A 52 8.67 -7.16 2.70
CA GLN A 52 9.69 -6.16 3.05
C GLN A 52 9.96 -6.13 4.55
N TYR A 53 8.91 -6.19 5.38
CA TYR A 53 9.04 -6.31 6.83
C TYR A 53 9.81 -7.57 7.24
N GLN A 54 9.47 -8.73 6.65
CA GLN A 54 10.18 -9.99 6.92
C GLN A 54 11.65 -9.91 6.51
N ALA A 55 11.95 -9.35 5.33
CA ALA A 55 13.33 -9.17 4.87
C ALA A 55 14.12 -8.22 5.78
N ALA A 56 13.52 -7.11 6.20
CA ALA A 56 14.14 -6.18 7.14
C ALA A 56 14.43 -6.84 8.49
N LYS A 57 13.53 -7.72 8.96
CA LYS A 57 13.72 -8.48 10.20
C LYS A 57 14.93 -9.40 10.10
N THR A 58 15.03 -10.19 9.04
CA THR A 58 16.19 -11.06 8.79
C THR A 58 17.49 -10.25 8.64
N ASN A 59 17.44 -9.08 8.02
CA ASN A 59 18.60 -8.20 7.90
C ASN A 59 19.09 -7.68 9.26
N VAL A 60 18.17 -7.32 10.17
CA VAL A 60 18.53 -6.94 11.55
C VAL A 60 19.20 -8.11 12.26
N GLU A 61 18.63 -9.31 12.21
CA GLU A 61 19.21 -10.50 12.85
C GLU A 61 20.63 -10.79 12.34
N ALA A 62 20.85 -10.67 11.03
CA ALA A 62 22.17 -10.85 10.42
C ALA A 62 23.18 -9.78 10.87
N LEU A 63 22.76 -8.52 10.94
CA LEU A 63 23.62 -7.40 11.36
C LEU A 63 23.87 -7.40 12.87
N GLU A 64 22.95 -7.90 13.69
CA GLU A 64 23.17 -8.11 15.12
C GLU A 64 24.29 -9.12 15.35
N LEU A 65 24.25 -10.25 14.63
CA LEU A 65 25.30 -11.25 14.69
C LEU A 65 26.64 -10.70 14.20
N SER A 66 26.64 -9.99 13.06
CA SER A 66 27.86 -9.37 12.52
C SER A 66 28.45 -8.35 13.50
N PHE A 67 27.60 -7.50 14.10
CA PHE A 67 28.03 -6.53 15.10
C PHE A 67 28.60 -7.20 16.35
N HIS A 68 28.00 -8.30 16.81
CA HIS A 68 28.52 -9.07 17.94
C HIS A 68 29.98 -9.53 17.73
N TYR A 69 30.29 -10.04 16.53
CA TYR A 69 31.68 -10.41 16.18
C TYR A 69 32.60 -9.20 16.08
N THR A 70 32.14 -8.10 15.49
CA THR A 70 32.90 -6.85 15.42
C THR A 70 33.22 -6.31 16.81
N GLN A 71 32.23 -6.31 17.71
CA GLN A 71 32.41 -5.92 19.11
C GLN A 71 33.45 -6.80 19.80
N LYS A 72 33.35 -8.13 19.69
CA LYS A 72 34.35 -9.06 20.24
C LYS A 72 35.77 -8.75 19.75
N ARG A 73 35.93 -8.46 18.46
CA ARG A 73 37.22 -8.10 17.85
C ARG A 73 37.74 -6.75 18.36
N TYR A 74 36.86 -5.78 18.56
CA TYR A 74 37.21 -4.48 19.14
C TYR A 74 37.66 -4.62 20.60
N ASP A 75 36.94 -5.40 21.39
CA ASP A 75 37.23 -5.63 22.81
C ASP A 75 38.62 -6.26 23.04
N VAL A 76 39.10 -7.05 22.09
CA VAL A 76 40.46 -7.64 22.11
C VAL A 76 41.50 -6.82 21.33
N GLY A 77 41.14 -5.64 20.83
CA GLY A 77 42.04 -4.73 20.12
C GLY A 77 42.41 -5.13 18.68
N LEU A 78 41.68 -6.06 18.05
CA LEU A 78 41.94 -6.51 16.68
C LEU A 78 41.42 -5.56 15.60
N ILE A 79 40.54 -4.62 15.95
CA ILE A 79 40.02 -3.58 15.06
C ILE A 79 40.01 -2.24 15.78
N ASN A 80 39.96 -1.15 15.01
CA ASN A 80 39.91 0.20 15.57
C ASN A 80 38.46 0.64 15.86
N TYR A 81 38.32 1.82 16.47
CA TYR A 81 37.02 2.39 16.81
C TYR A 81 36.16 2.76 15.58
N VAL A 82 36.78 3.11 14.45
CA VAL A 82 36.06 3.47 13.22
C VAL A 82 35.31 2.24 12.69
N ASP A 83 35.98 1.09 12.62
CA ASP A 83 35.37 -0.17 12.19
C ASP A 83 34.20 -0.59 13.12
N TYR A 84 34.37 -0.40 14.42
CA TYR A 84 33.32 -0.66 15.42
C TYR A 84 32.11 0.27 15.22
N SER A 85 32.37 1.58 15.09
CA SER A 85 31.34 2.61 14.89
C SER A 85 30.56 2.37 13.60
N ASP A 86 31.25 2.00 12.51
CA ASP A 86 30.61 1.70 11.23
C ASP A 86 29.67 0.49 11.32
N ALA A 87 30.07 -0.58 12.03
CA ALA A 87 29.20 -1.72 12.25
C ALA A 87 27.99 -1.38 13.12
N LEU A 88 28.18 -0.56 14.16
CA LEU A 88 27.09 -0.07 15.01
C LEU A 88 26.10 0.78 14.20
N ASN A 89 26.60 1.67 13.35
CA ASN A 89 25.78 2.51 12.47
C ASN A 89 24.96 1.68 11.48
N LYS A 90 25.54 0.63 10.89
CA LYS A 90 24.82 -0.30 10.01
C LYS A 90 23.69 -1.01 10.76
N LEU A 91 23.95 -1.50 11.97
CA LEU A 91 22.93 -2.15 12.79
C LEU A 91 21.80 -1.18 13.16
N ASN A 92 22.13 0.03 13.61
CA ASN A 92 21.14 1.05 13.96
C ASN A 92 20.28 1.43 12.75
N LYS A 93 20.88 1.59 11.57
CA LYS A 93 20.15 1.82 10.33
C LYS A 93 19.17 0.69 10.03
N ALA A 94 19.62 -0.57 10.11
CA ALA A 94 18.75 -1.72 9.85
C ALA A 94 17.58 -1.81 10.84
N LYS A 95 17.79 -1.46 12.12
CA LYS A 95 16.72 -1.39 13.13
C LYS A 95 15.69 -0.33 12.79
N SER A 96 16.13 0.85 12.34
CA SER A 96 15.24 1.92 11.86
C SER A 96 14.48 1.50 10.61
N ASP A 97 15.14 0.83 9.66
CA ASP A 97 14.51 0.34 8.43
C ASP A 97 13.44 -0.74 8.74
N LEU A 98 13.70 -1.63 9.72
CA LEU A 98 12.71 -2.59 10.22
C LEU A 98 11.49 -1.90 10.84
N LEU A 99 11.70 -0.85 11.63
CA LEU A 99 10.61 -0.10 12.25
C LEU A 99 9.73 0.57 11.18
N ASN A 100 10.35 1.20 10.19
CA ASN A 100 9.64 1.81 9.06
C ASN A 100 8.84 0.76 8.27
N ALA A 101 9.47 -0.39 7.95
CA ALA A 101 8.80 -1.47 7.23
C ALA A 101 7.62 -2.07 8.03
N LYS A 102 7.73 -2.13 9.37
CA LYS A 102 6.63 -2.55 10.24
C LYS A 102 5.45 -1.59 10.16
N TYR A 103 5.68 -0.29 10.26
CA TYR A 103 4.60 0.70 10.17
C TYR A 103 3.95 0.73 8.79
N GLU A 104 4.74 0.64 7.72
CA GLU A 104 4.21 0.55 6.36
C GLU A 104 3.31 -0.68 6.18
N TYR A 105 3.75 -1.85 6.67
CA TYR A 105 2.93 -3.06 6.62
C TYR A 105 1.61 -2.91 7.38
N VAL A 106 1.65 -2.38 8.61
CA VAL A 106 0.43 -2.14 9.41
C VAL A 106 -0.50 -1.16 8.69
N PHE A 107 0.03 -0.09 8.12
CA PHE A 107 -0.74 0.90 7.37
C PHE A 107 -1.43 0.28 6.14
N ARG A 108 -0.71 -0.54 5.36
CA ARG A 108 -1.28 -1.22 4.18
C ARG A 108 -2.38 -2.21 4.54
N ILE A 109 -2.28 -2.91 5.67
CA ILE A 109 -3.36 -3.76 6.18
C ILE A 109 -4.60 -2.91 6.51
N LYS A 110 -4.43 -1.77 7.19
CA LYS A 110 -5.56 -0.91 7.57
C LYS A 110 -6.29 -0.35 6.34
N ILE A 111 -5.59 -0.07 5.25
CA ILE A 111 -6.21 0.29 3.96
C ILE A 111 -7.07 -0.87 3.42
N LEU A 112 -6.57 -2.11 3.52
CA LEU A 112 -7.34 -3.27 3.08
C LEU A 112 -8.60 -3.49 3.93
N ASP A 113 -8.51 -3.28 5.25
CA ASP A 113 -9.66 -3.34 6.16
C ASP A 113 -10.74 -2.28 5.82
N PHE A 114 -10.31 -1.07 5.44
CA PHE A 114 -11.21 -0.01 4.99
C PHE A 114 -12.02 -0.45 3.75
N TYR A 115 -11.36 -1.04 2.74
CA TYR A 115 -12.04 -1.54 1.55
C TYR A 115 -12.94 -2.76 1.83
N GLN A 116 -12.73 -3.49 2.93
CA GLN A 116 -13.61 -4.56 3.40
C GLN A 116 -14.83 -4.06 4.19
N GLY A 117 -14.95 -2.74 4.40
CA GLY A 117 -16.04 -2.15 5.18
C GLY A 117 -15.91 -2.32 6.69
N LYS A 118 -14.73 -2.71 7.19
CA LYS A 118 -14.45 -2.77 8.64
C LYS A 118 -14.12 -1.37 9.15
N LYS A 119 -14.56 -1.03 10.37
CA LYS A 119 -14.20 0.23 11.02
C LYS A 119 -12.68 0.31 11.21
N ILE A 120 -12.11 1.47 10.88
CA ILE A 120 -10.71 1.79 11.17
C ILE A 120 -10.63 2.17 12.65
N ASP A 121 -10.27 1.23 13.52
CA ASP A 121 -9.85 1.57 14.88
C ASP A 121 -8.34 1.90 14.86
N LEU A 122 -8.03 3.10 15.36
CA LEU A 122 -6.70 3.70 15.50
C LEU A 122 -5.90 3.05 16.64
#